data_AF-F9ZS70-F1
#
_entry.id   AF-F9ZS70-F1
#
_cell.length_a   1.000
_cell.length_b   1.000
_cell.length_c   1.000
_cell.angle_alpha   90.00
_cell.angle_beta   90.00
_cell.angle_gamma   90.00
#
_symmetry.space_group_name_H-M   'P 1'
#
loop_
_entity.id
_entity.type
_entity.pdbx_description
1 polymer ?
#
loop_
_entity_poly.entity_id
_entity_poly.type
_entity_poly.pdbx_seq_one_letter_code
_entity_poly.pdbx_strand_id
1 'polypeptide(L)'
;MVQKVSELGFWQRMSESRDWVILFFSSAGCASCKHWRRLLSEYERQRSDLVVWEVDAGIDMGLTREFEVYHLPALFLFRDGRYQRPIQVEARLPALDAWLKAREQWPAEELP
;
A
#
# COMPACT_ATOMS: atom_id res chain seq x y z
N MET A 1 -9.36 9.36 -0.09
CA MET A 1 -9.62 8.83 -1.45
C MET A 1 -8.30 8.25 -1.91
N VAL A 2 -8.27 6.97 -2.30
CA VAL A 2 -7.02 6.32 -2.71
C VAL A 2 -6.37 7.11 -3.84
N GLN A 3 -5.13 7.55 -3.64
CA GLN A 3 -4.44 8.39 -4.58
C GLN A 3 -3.62 7.55 -5.56
N LYS A 4 -3.81 7.74 -6.87
CA LYS A 4 -2.94 7.13 -7.86
C LYS A 4 -1.56 7.78 -7.88
N VAL A 5 -0.53 6.96 -7.92
CA VAL A 5 0.88 7.37 -8.07
C VAL A 5 1.50 6.57 -9.20
N SER A 6 2.49 7.18 -9.87
CA SER A 6 3.27 6.53 -10.93
C SER A 6 4.71 6.34 -10.48
N GLU A 7 5.49 5.61 -11.28
CA GLU A 7 6.94 5.43 -11.06
C GLU A 7 7.73 6.75 -11.04
N LEU A 8 7.27 7.78 -11.75
CA LEU A 8 7.94 9.07 -11.83
C LEU A 8 7.84 9.82 -10.48
N GLY A 9 8.99 10.04 -9.83
CA GLY A 9 9.06 10.77 -8.56
C GLY A 9 8.54 9.98 -7.35
N PHE A 10 8.24 8.68 -7.52
CA PHE A 10 7.72 7.82 -6.46
C PHE A 10 8.58 7.86 -5.20
N TRP A 11 9.89 7.60 -5.35
CA TRP A 11 10.81 7.53 -4.21
C TRP A 11 11.06 8.87 -3.54
N GLN A 12 11.12 9.95 -4.32
CA GLN A 12 11.21 11.30 -3.77
C GLN A 12 10.01 11.56 -2.85
N ARG A 13 8.81 11.34 -3.38
CA ARG A 13 7.57 11.52 -2.63
C ARG A 13 7.49 10.61 -1.41
N MET A 14 7.90 9.35 -1.53
CA MET A 14 7.91 8.40 -0.41
C MET A 14 8.83 8.89 0.72
N SER A 15 10.03 9.37 0.39
CA SER A 15 10.99 9.88 1.38
C SER A 15 10.52 11.12 2.14
N GLU A 16 9.62 11.91 1.54
CA GLU A 16 9.01 13.08 2.16
C GLU A 16 7.81 12.73 3.05
N SER A 17 7.27 11.51 2.93
CA SER A 17 6.11 11.06 3.69
C SER A 17 6.44 10.85 5.17
N ARG A 18 5.59 11.40 6.04
CA ARG A 18 5.65 11.21 7.50
C ARG A 18 4.50 10.37 8.05
N ASP A 19 3.57 9.98 7.19
CA ASP A 19 2.41 9.18 7.55
C ASP A 19 2.68 7.70 7.26
N TRP A 20 1.79 6.84 7.76
CA TRP A 20 1.70 5.48 7.25
C TRP A 20 1.24 5.53 5.80
N VAL A 21 1.96 4.84 4.91
CA VAL A 21 1.54 4.69 3.52
C VAL A 21 1.23 3.24 3.27
N ILE A 22 0.00 2.95 2.84
CA ILE A 22 -0.34 1.68 2.23
C ILE A 22 -0.16 1.84 0.72
N LEU A 23 0.86 1.16 0.18
CA LEU A 23 1.09 1.06 -1.24
C LEU A 23 0.29 -0.11 -1.80
N PHE A 24 -0.67 0.17 -2.67
CA PHE A 24 -1.63 -0.79 -3.22
C PHE A 24 -1.41 -0.98 -4.72
N PHE A 25 -0.82 -2.09 -5.10
CA PHE A 25 -0.71 -2.50 -6.50
C PHE A 25 -2.01 -3.12 -6.98
N SER A 26 -2.52 -2.61 -8.09
CA SER A 26 -3.80 -3.01 -8.66
C SER A 26 -3.75 -3.07 -10.18
N SER A 27 -4.84 -3.49 -10.83
CA SER A 27 -5.02 -3.35 -12.27
C SER A 27 -6.50 -3.23 -12.63
N ALA A 28 -6.80 -2.74 -13.84
CA ALA A 28 -8.16 -2.55 -14.32
C ALA A 28 -9.01 -3.85 -14.39
N GLY A 29 -8.37 -5.00 -14.65
CA GLY A 29 -9.02 -6.30 -14.79
C GLY A 29 -9.23 -7.09 -13.49
N CYS A 30 -8.75 -6.58 -12.36
CA CYS A 30 -8.71 -7.31 -11.10
C CYS A 30 -9.99 -7.10 -10.27
N ALA A 31 -10.81 -8.15 -10.12
CA ALA A 31 -12.04 -8.09 -9.33
C ALA A 31 -11.78 -7.86 -7.83
N SER A 32 -10.83 -8.58 -7.25
CA SER A 32 -10.42 -8.42 -5.83
C SER A 32 -9.94 -6.99 -5.53
N CYS A 33 -9.27 -6.35 -6.50
CA CYS A 33 -8.77 -4.99 -6.37
C CYS A 33 -9.89 -3.95 -6.20
N LYS A 34 -11.11 -4.20 -6.70
CA LYS A 34 -12.26 -3.30 -6.48
C LYS A 34 -12.71 -3.33 -5.02
N HIS A 35 -12.71 -4.52 -4.41
CA HIS A 35 -13.06 -4.69 -3.00
C HIS A 35 -12.04 -4.02 -2.08
N TRP A 36 -10.75 -4.27 -2.33
CA TRP A 36 -9.66 -3.59 -1.62
C TRP A 36 -9.70 -2.07 -1.75
N ARG A 37 -9.97 -1.52 -2.94
CA ARG A 37 -10.08 -0.06 -3.14
C ARG A 37 -11.14 0.58 -2.24
N ARG A 38 -12.30 -0.07 -2.09
CA ARG A 38 -13.40 0.42 -1.23
C ARG A 38 -12.99 0.38 0.24
N LEU A 39 -12.43 -0.76 0.67
CA LEU A 39 -11.94 -0.96 2.02
C LEU A 39 -10.86 0.06 2.39
N LEU A 40 -9.84 0.21 1.56
CA LEU A 40 -8.73 1.14 1.80
C LEU A 40 -9.21 2.59 1.80
N SER A 41 -10.13 2.95 0.90
CA SER A 41 -10.75 4.28 0.91
C SER A 41 -11.52 4.55 2.21
N GLU A 42 -12.17 3.55 2.78
CA GLU A 42 -12.87 3.66 4.06
C GLU A 42 -11.88 3.79 5.22
N TYR A 43 -10.85 2.95 5.22
CA TYR A 43 -9.83 2.96 6.27
C TYR A 43 -9.06 4.28 6.33
N GLU A 44 -8.67 4.82 5.17
CA GLU A 44 -8.03 6.14 5.04
C GLU A 44 -8.93 7.28 5.56
N ARG A 45 -10.26 7.18 5.46
CA ARG A 45 -11.16 8.17 6.06
C ARG A 45 -11.25 8.06 7.58
N GLN A 46 -10.97 6.89 8.15
CA GLN A 46 -11.04 6.62 9.58
C GLN A 46 -9.73 6.93 10.32
N ARG A 47 -8.62 7.12 9.59
CA ARG A 47 -7.30 7.37 10.16
C ARG A 47 -6.65 8.60 9.56
N SER A 48 -6.30 9.56 10.41
CA SER A 48 -5.65 10.81 9.99
C SER A 48 -4.16 10.67 9.70
N ASP A 49 -3.53 9.59 10.18
CA ASP A 49 -2.09 9.31 10.07
C ASP A 49 -1.77 8.26 8.99
N LEU A 50 -2.71 8.00 8.09
CA LEU A 50 -2.58 6.97 7.07
C LEU A 50 -3.09 7.49 5.73
N VAL A 51 -2.27 7.29 4.70
CA VAL A 51 -2.62 7.56 3.31
C VAL A 51 -2.48 6.28 2.48
N VAL A 52 -3.29 6.17 1.43
CA VAL A 52 -3.25 5.03 0.52
C VAL A 52 -2.84 5.48 -0.86
N TRP A 53 -1.75 4.92 -1.37
CA TRP A 53 -1.26 5.16 -2.72
C TRP A 53 -1.51 3.93 -3.59
N GLU A 54 -2.12 4.13 -4.75
CA GLU A 54 -2.40 3.08 -5.72
C GLU A 54 -1.46 3.16 -6.90
N VAL A 55 -0.86 2.02 -7.26
CA VAL A 55 -0.01 1.84 -8.44
C VAL A 55 -0.74 0.90 -9.39
N ASP A 56 -0.85 1.26 -10.67
CA ASP A 56 -1.41 0.36 -11.68
C ASP A 56 -0.29 -0.51 -12.23
N ALA A 57 -0.31 -1.80 -11.86
CA ALA A 57 0.75 -2.74 -12.22
C ALA A 57 0.83 -3.03 -13.73
N GLY A 58 -0.19 -2.68 -14.51
CA GLY A 58 -0.15 -2.78 -15.98
C GLY A 58 0.49 -1.55 -16.66
N ILE A 59 0.66 -0.46 -15.93
CA ILE A 59 1.19 0.82 -16.43
C ILE A 59 2.59 1.05 -15.85
N ASP A 60 2.73 0.98 -14.53
CA ASP A 60 3.95 1.26 -13.77
C ASP A 60 4.78 -0.02 -13.58
N MET A 61 5.24 -0.58 -14.70
CA MET A 61 5.97 -1.86 -14.73
C MET A 61 7.31 -1.79 -13.99
N GLY A 62 7.94 -0.62 -13.89
CA GLY A 62 9.19 -0.44 -13.15
C GLY A 62 9.00 -0.73 -11.66
N LEU A 63 8.05 -0.03 -11.02
CA LEU A 63 7.67 -0.27 -9.63
C LEU A 63 7.16 -1.70 -9.41
N THR A 64 6.37 -2.23 -10.35
CA THR A 64 5.83 -3.60 -10.24
C THR A 64 6.96 -4.64 -10.15
N ARG A 65 8.05 -4.46 -10.89
CA ARG A 65 9.22 -5.36 -10.82
C ARG A 65 10.06 -5.10 -9.57
N GLU A 66 10.26 -3.83 -9.21
CA GLU A 66 11.04 -3.44 -8.03
C GLU A 66 10.43 -4.00 -6.73
N PHE A 67 9.11 -4.08 -6.65
CA PHE A 67 8.40 -4.67 -5.51
C PHE A 67 8.10 -6.17 -5.68
N GLU A 68 8.66 -6.81 -6.70
CA GLU A 68 8.46 -8.23 -7.01
C GLU A 68 6.97 -8.64 -7.03
N VAL A 69 6.12 -7.81 -7.63
CA VAL A 69 4.67 -8.03 -7.66
C VAL A 69 4.29 -9.07 -8.72
N TYR A 70 4.06 -10.30 -8.28
CA TYR A 70 3.64 -11.42 -9.15
C TYR A 70 2.13 -11.67 -9.15
N HIS A 71 1.40 -11.20 -8.13
CA HIS A 71 -0.04 -11.40 -7.97
C HIS A 71 -0.72 -10.11 -7.54
N LEU A 72 -1.97 -9.95 -7.99
CA LEU A 72 -2.79 -8.78 -7.66
C LEU A 72 -4.04 -9.17 -6.87
N PRO A 73 -4.46 -8.32 -5.92
CA PRO A 73 -3.74 -7.14 -5.46
C PRO A 73 -2.52 -7.50 -4.59
N ALA A 74 -1.52 -6.63 -4.59
CA ALA A 74 -0.40 -6.67 -3.63
C ALA A 74 -0.41 -5.38 -2.82
N LEU A 75 -0.15 -5.49 -1.52
CA LEU A 75 -0.18 -4.37 -0.59
C LEU A 75 1.12 -4.35 0.20
N PHE A 76 1.71 -3.17 0.34
CA PHE A 76 2.94 -2.96 1.12
C PHE A 76 2.76 -1.81 2.07
N LEU A 77 3.40 -1.92 3.24
CA LEU A 77 3.34 -0.93 4.28
C LEU A 77 4.63 -0.13 4.32
N PHE A 78 4.49 1.18 4.42
CA PHE A 78 5.56 2.13 4.71
C PHE A 78 5.20 2.96 5.92
N ARG A 79 6.23 3.45 6.61
CA ARG A 79 6.12 4.42 7.70
C ARG A 79 7.33 5.33 7.66
N ASP A 80 7.12 6.64 7.76
CA ASP A 80 8.21 7.64 7.73
C ASP A 80 9.15 7.46 6.52
N GLY A 81 8.56 7.19 5.35
CA GLY A 81 9.27 6.93 4.09
C GLY A 81 10.07 5.63 4.04
N ARG A 82 10.00 4.78 5.08
CA ARG A 82 10.72 3.50 5.16
C ARG A 82 9.77 2.33 4.94
N TYR A 83 10.22 1.39 4.12
CA TYR A 83 9.53 0.12 3.92
C TYR A 83 9.41 -0.65 5.23
N GLN A 84 8.24 -1.26 5.45
CA GLN A 84 7.96 -2.02 6.64
C GLN A 84 7.83 -3.51 6.35
N ARG A 85 6.94 -3.90 5.42
CA ARG A 85 6.61 -5.30 5.05
C ARG A 85 5.44 -5.39 4.07
N PRO A 86 5.21 -6.55 3.41
CA PRO A 86 3.95 -6.79 2.71
C PRO A 86 2.77 -6.95 3.69
N ILE A 87 1.58 -6.50 3.27
CA ILE A 87 0.33 -6.69 4.02
C ILE A 87 -0.34 -7.98 3.55
N GLN A 88 -0.41 -8.96 4.45
CA GLN A 88 -0.97 -10.28 4.19
C GLN A 88 -2.14 -10.55 5.14
N VAL A 89 -3.32 -10.01 4.79
CA VAL A 89 -4.57 -10.19 5.55
C VAL A 89 -5.75 -10.37 4.62
N GLU A 90 -6.83 -10.89 5.17
CA GLU A 90 -8.11 -10.87 4.48
C GLU A 90 -8.60 -9.42 4.31
N ALA A 91 -9.27 -9.14 3.20
CA ALA A 91 -9.81 -7.83 2.85
C ALA A 91 -11.04 -7.46 3.70
N ARG A 92 -10.83 -7.29 5.02
CA ARG A 92 -11.81 -6.85 6.01
C ARG A 92 -11.17 -5.79 6.91
N LEU A 93 -11.89 -4.70 7.16
CA LEU A 93 -11.39 -3.59 7.99
C LEU A 93 -10.89 -4.04 9.37
N PRO A 94 -11.63 -4.87 10.14
CA PRO A 94 -11.14 -5.32 11.44
C PRO A 94 -9.84 -6.13 11.35
N ALA A 95 -9.66 -6.91 10.27
CA ALA A 95 -8.44 -7.70 10.07
C ALA A 95 -7.24 -6.80 9.72
N LEU A 96 -7.44 -5.80 8.85
CA LEU A 96 -6.40 -4.84 8.48
C LEU A 96 -5.98 -3.97 9.68
N ASP A 97 -6.94 -3.43 10.42
CA ASP A 97 -6.68 -2.61 11.60
C ASP A 97 -5.93 -3.39 12.69
N ALA A 98 -6.40 -4.60 13.01
CA ALA A 98 -5.73 -5.47 13.98
C ALA A 98 -4.29 -5.82 13.54
N TRP A 99 -4.10 -6.08 12.24
CA TRP A 99 -2.78 -6.42 11.70
C TRP A 99 -1.81 -5.25 11.79
N LEU A 100 -2.26 -4.02 11.50
CA LEU A 100 -1.44 -2.81 11.62
C LEU A 100 -1.08 -2.51 13.08
N LYS A 101 -2.04 -2.57 13.99
CA LYS A 101 -1.81 -2.37 15.44
C LYS A 101 -0.79 -3.34 16.00
N ALA A 102 -0.88 -4.62 15.62
CA ALA A 102 0.06 -5.64 16.08
C ALA A 102 1.51 -5.41 15.59
N ARG A 103 1.72 -4.53 14.60
CA ARG A 103 2.99 -4.30 13.90
C ARG A 103 3.51 -2.88 14.01
N GLU A 104 2.87 -2.06 14.85
CA GLU A 104 3.21 -0.64 15.01
C GLU A 104 4.65 -0.43 15.51
N GLN A 105 5.17 -1.35 16.31
CA GLN A 105 6.51 -1.25 16.93
C GLN A 105 7.57 -2.11 16.24
N TRP A 106 7.23 -2.79 15.14
CA TRP A 106 8.18 -3.64 14.44
C TRP A 106 9.21 -2.80 13.67
N PRO A 107 10.48 -3.22 13.62
CA PRO A 107 11.50 -2.49 12.88
C PRO A 107 11.21 -2.49 11.38
N ALA A 108 11.71 -1.46 10.69
CA ALA A 108 11.66 -1.39 9.24
C ALA A 108 12.42 -2.56 8.60
N GLU A 109 11.95 -3.03 7.46
CA GLU A 109 12.56 -4.09 6.67
C GLU A 109 13.24 -3.51 5.42
N GLU A 110 14.09 -4.30 4.76
CA GLU A 110 14.59 -3.97 3.43
C GLU A 110 13.51 -4.25 2.38
N LEU A 111 13.55 -3.52 1.27
CA LEU A 111 12.68 -3.81 0.14
C LEU A 111 12.98 -5.23 -0.40
N PRO A 112 11.96 -5.94 -0.93
CA PRO A 112 12.14 -7.25 -1.56
C PRO A 112 13.24 -7.27 -2.63
#